data_AF-A0A971UGS7-F1
#
_entry.id   AF-A0A971UGS7-F1
#
_cell.length_a   1.000
_cell.length_b   1.000
_cell.length_c   1.000
_cell.angle_alpha   90.00
_cell.angle_beta   90.00
_cell.angle_gamma   90.00
#
_symmetry.space_group_name_H-M   'P 1'
#
loop_
_entity.id
_entity.type
_entity.pdbx_description
1 polymer ?
#
loop_
_entity_poly.entity_id
_entity_poly.type
_entity_poly.pdbx_seq_one_letter_code
_entity_poly.pdbx_strand_id
1 'polypeptide(L)'
;MRLSAGLTFDDLRRDMLAMARMVAPEIDQPLHILRQQDVPRLPVPFARAWCQRQATPATQVALQDAGLWRGPGPVVIFRLPLVDRLESFGVFAHEVTHLVPFAPAVSAEYSPTDLFESFGVLAAWAAEPPETVAARPPWADGHGPTYIRAAAHVRHRLLEVCALDIPPRYIVHEGYAPLDFPSLIRSLRPELGSASLDAPFAEILAAAPPAEFLDLFEEAERKWRERYER
;
A
#
# COMPACT_ATOMS: atom_id res chain seq x y z
N MET A 1 -9.40 14.67 -17.68
CA MET A 1 -10.60 14.39 -16.86
C MET A 1 -10.50 15.23 -15.60
N ARG A 2 -11.42 16.17 -15.38
CA ARG A 2 -11.47 16.98 -14.15
C ARG A 2 -12.12 16.14 -13.05
N LEU A 3 -11.52 16.10 -11.88
CA LEU A 3 -12.12 15.47 -10.70
C LEU A 3 -13.11 16.43 -10.05
N SER A 4 -13.93 15.95 -9.12
CA SER A 4 -14.81 16.82 -8.33
C SER A 4 -14.00 17.99 -7.74
N ALA A 5 -14.51 19.23 -7.88
CA ALA A 5 -13.83 20.50 -7.59
C ALA A 5 -12.69 20.96 -8.54
N GLY A 6 -12.53 20.37 -9.74
CA GLY A 6 -11.67 20.92 -10.80
C GLY A 6 -10.18 20.57 -10.67
N LEU A 7 -9.81 19.73 -9.71
CA LEU A 7 -8.46 19.18 -9.59
C LEU A 7 -8.11 18.26 -10.77
N THR A 8 -6.86 18.34 -11.22
CA THR A 8 -6.30 17.43 -12.22
C THR A 8 -5.58 16.26 -11.56
N PHE A 9 -5.29 15.21 -12.34
CA PHE A 9 -4.42 14.15 -11.85
C PHE A 9 -3.02 14.68 -11.49
N ASP A 10 -2.51 15.66 -12.24
CA ASP A 10 -1.20 16.26 -11.95
C ASP A 10 -1.16 17.01 -10.62
N ASP A 11 -2.27 17.65 -10.23
CA ASP A 11 -2.39 18.27 -8.90
C ASP A 11 -2.31 17.22 -7.80
N LEU A 12 -3.10 16.14 -7.92
CA LEU A 12 -3.06 15.04 -6.95
C LEU A 12 -1.68 14.38 -6.91
N ARG A 13 -1.08 14.13 -8.08
CA ARG A 13 0.22 13.49 -8.21
C ARG A 13 1.33 14.30 -7.53
N ARG A 14 1.34 15.63 -7.72
CA ARG A 14 2.29 16.52 -7.04
C ARG A 14 2.15 16.39 -5.53
N ASP A 15 0.92 16.43 -5.03
CA ASP A 15 0.65 16.37 -3.60
C ASP A 15 1.01 14.99 -3.00
N MET A 16 0.70 13.90 -3.71
CA MET A 16 1.10 12.54 -3.34
C MET A 16 2.62 12.36 -3.29
N LEU A 17 3.36 12.92 -4.24
CA LEU A 17 4.84 12.91 -4.21
C LEU A 17 5.39 13.66 -2.98
N ALA A 18 4.78 14.80 -2.63
CA ALA A 18 5.16 15.54 -1.43
C ALA A 18 4.84 14.74 -0.15
N MET A 19 3.64 14.13 -0.10
CA MET A 19 3.24 13.25 1.00
C MET A 19 4.21 12.10 1.20
N ALA A 20 4.59 11.38 0.15
CA ALA A 20 5.52 10.25 0.25
C ALA A 20 6.86 10.66 0.86
N ARG A 21 7.41 11.81 0.45
CA ARG A 21 8.68 12.33 1.00
C ARG A 21 8.60 12.67 2.48
N MET A 22 7.44 13.14 2.95
CA MET A 22 7.24 13.51 4.35
C MET A 22 6.92 12.29 5.22
N VAL A 23 6.20 11.31 4.70
CA VAL A 23 5.71 10.15 5.46
C VAL A 23 6.71 8.99 5.45
N ALA A 24 7.38 8.77 4.32
CA ALA A 24 8.35 7.71 4.11
C ALA A 24 9.63 8.29 3.47
N PRO A 25 10.39 9.13 4.21
CA PRO A 25 11.58 9.80 3.68
C PRO A 25 12.69 8.82 3.25
N GLU A 26 12.63 7.57 3.72
CA GLU A 26 13.48 6.46 3.31
C GLU A 26 13.30 6.06 1.82
N ILE A 27 12.20 6.42 1.18
CA ILE A 27 12.01 6.23 -0.26
C ILE A 27 12.82 7.31 -0.99
N ASP A 28 14.12 7.04 -1.18
CA ASP A 28 15.10 7.95 -1.77
C ASP A 28 15.20 7.84 -3.30
N GLN A 29 14.58 6.82 -3.89
CA GLN A 29 14.48 6.62 -5.34
C GLN A 29 13.27 7.35 -5.95
N PRO A 30 13.28 7.66 -7.27
CA PRO A 30 12.13 8.20 -7.97
C PRO A 30 10.86 7.34 -7.80
N LEU A 31 9.86 7.88 -7.11
CA LEU A 31 8.52 7.30 -7.04
C LEU A 31 7.71 7.65 -8.29
N HIS A 32 7.33 6.65 -9.06
CA HIS A 32 6.48 6.80 -10.25
C HIS A 32 5.01 6.68 -9.85
N ILE A 33 4.22 7.75 -10.04
CA ILE A 33 2.78 7.73 -9.76
C ILE A 33 2.00 7.96 -11.06
N LEU A 34 1.17 6.99 -11.42
CA LEU A 34 0.61 6.86 -12.77
C LEU A 34 -0.87 6.50 -12.74
N ARG A 35 -1.56 6.79 -13.85
CA ARG A 35 -2.86 6.17 -14.14
C ARG A 35 -2.67 5.13 -15.23
N GLN A 36 -3.33 3.99 -15.08
CA GLN A 36 -3.30 2.91 -16.07
C GLN A 36 -3.64 3.41 -17.49
N GLN A 37 -4.64 4.29 -17.60
CA GLN A 37 -5.09 4.84 -18.89
C GLN A 37 -4.07 5.76 -19.57
N ASP A 38 -3.12 6.33 -18.81
CA ASP A 38 -2.11 7.24 -19.36
C ASP A 38 -0.90 6.47 -19.93
N VAL A 39 -0.75 5.19 -19.57
CA VAL A 39 0.36 4.33 -20.03
C VAL A 39 -0.22 2.97 -20.49
N PRO A 40 -0.73 2.88 -21.74
CA PRO A 40 -1.53 1.75 -22.21
C PRO A 40 -0.82 0.38 -22.19
N ARG A 41 0.52 0.37 -22.19
CA ARG A 41 1.35 -0.85 -22.18
C ARG A 41 1.63 -1.39 -20.77
N LEU A 42 1.14 -0.74 -19.71
CA LEU A 42 1.29 -1.25 -18.36
C LEU A 42 0.55 -2.59 -18.19
N PRO A 43 1.14 -3.58 -17.50
CA PRO A 43 0.41 -4.76 -17.05
C PRO A 43 -0.85 -4.35 -16.26
N VAL A 44 -1.98 -5.04 -16.47
CA VAL A 44 -3.28 -4.71 -15.85
C VAL A 44 -3.66 -5.73 -14.78
N PRO A 45 -3.45 -5.43 -13.49
CA PRO A 45 -4.11 -6.10 -12.37
C PRO A 45 -5.62 -5.89 -12.28
N PHE A 46 -6.22 -6.71 -11.43
CA PHE A 46 -7.61 -6.63 -11.01
C PHE A 46 -7.87 -5.58 -9.90
N ALA A 47 -6.85 -5.13 -9.17
CA ALA A 47 -6.99 -4.17 -8.07
C ALA A 47 -7.35 -2.73 -8.53
N ARG A 48 -7.88 -1.90 -7.61
CA ARG A 48 -8.23 -0.50 -7.88
C ARG A 48 -6.99 0.37 -8.12
N ALA A 49 -5.96 0.11 -7.32
CA ALA A 49 -4.60 0.59 -7.43
C ALA A 49 -3.66 -0.55 -7.05
N TRP A 50 -2.38 -0.41 -7.36
CA TRP A 50 -1.33 -1.33 -6.93
C TRP A 50 0.02 -0.61 -6.96
N CYS A 51 0.99 -1.19 -6.29
CA CYS A 51 2.37 -0.75 -6.36
C CYS A 51 3.32 -1.86 -6.81
N GLN A 52 4.52 -1.44 -7.19
CA GLN A 52 5.68 -2.28 -7.40
C GLN A 52 6.82 -1.64 -6.63
N ARG A 53 7.50 -2.39 -5.75
CA ARG A 53 8.71 -1.91 -5.05
C ARG A 53 9.79 -1.50 -6.04
N GLN A 54 9.87 -2.24 -7.14
CA GLN A 54 10.69 -1.93 -8.29
C GLN A 54 9.86 -2.16 -9.55
N ALA A 55 9.87 -1.19 -10.48
CA ALA A 55 9.23 -1.34 -11.79
C ALA A 55 9.64 -2.66 -12.44
N THR A 56 8.71 -3.52 -12.90
CA THR A 56 9.03 -4.74 -13.69
C THR A 56 9.64 -4.39 -15.06
N PRO A 57 10.30 -5.30 -15.80
CA PRO A 57 10.86 -4.95 -17.12
C PRO A 57 9.79 -4.39 -18.07
N ALA A 58 8.60 -4.99 -18.06
CA ALA A 58 7.46 -4.53 -18.85
C ALA A 58 7.00 -3.13 -18.42
N THR A 59 6.96 -2.85 -17.12
CA THR A 59 6.62 -1.54 -16.59
C THR A 59 7.66 -0.50 -16.98
N GLN A 60 8.95 -0.82 -16.83
CA GLN A 60 10.04 0.05 -17.25
C GLN A 60 9.97 0.40 -18.74
N VAL A 61 9.80 -0.60 -19.62
CA VAL A 61 9.65 -0.37 -21.07
C VAL A 61 8.45 0.53 -21.36
N ALA A 62 7.31 0.26 -20.72
CA ALA A 62 6.11 1.08 -20.88
C ALA A 62 6.33 2.55 -20.45
N LEU A 63 7.10 2.78 -19.38
CA LEU A 63 7.45 4.13 -18.91
C LEU A 63 8.47 4.83 -19.81
N GLN A 64 9.43 4.08 -20.36
CA GLN A 64 10.40 4.61 -21.32
C GLN A 64 9.71 5.03 -22.62
N ASP A 65 8.84 4.18 -23.16
CA ASP A 65 8.04 4.46 -24.36
C ASP A 65 7.16 5.70 -24.20
N ALA A 66 6.63 5.93 -22.99
CA ALA A 66 5.81 7.08 -22.66
C ALA A 66 6.62 8.35 -22.34
N GLY A 67 7.97 8.28 -22.31
CA GLY A 67 8.82 9.40 -21.89
C GLY A 67 8.66 9.77 -20.40
N LEU A 68 8.16 8.85 -19.59
CA LEU A 68 7.88 9.03 -18.16
C LEU A 68 8.94 8.41 -17.24
N TRP A 69 9.87 7.62 -17.80
CA TRP A 69 10.94 6.99 -17.03
C TRP A 69 11.90 8.01 -16.41
N ARG A 70 12.16 7.87 -15.11
CA ARG A 70 13.00 8.76 -14.28
C ARG A 70 14.13 8.04 -13.57
N GLY A 71 14.37 6.77 -13.90
CA GLY A 71 15.30 5.90 -13.19
C GLY A 71 14.60 4.82 -12.36
N PRO A 72 15.39 3.88 -11.80
CA PRO A 72 14.88 2.80 -10.97
C PRO A 72 14.18 3.36 -9.73
N GLY A 73 13.11 2.70 -9.31
CA GLY A 73 12.36 3.11 -8.13
C GLY A 73 10.97 2.48 -8.08
N PRO A 74 10.25 2.75 -6.98
CA PRO A 74 8.91 2.23 -6.79
C PRO A 74 7.90 2.86 -7.75
N VAL A 75 6.83 2.13 -8.02
CA VAL A 75 5.75 2.53 -8.90
C VAL A 75 4.43 2.37 -8.15
N VAL A 76 3.54 3.36 -8.25
CA VAL A 76 2.15 3.30 -7.81
C VAL A 76 1.25 3.61 -9.01
N ILE A 77 0.33 2.70 -9.33
CA ILE A 77 -0.54 2.80 -10.50
C ILE A 77 -1.99 2.78 -10.04
N PHE A 78 -2.76 3.78 -10.46
CA PHE A 78 -4.20 3.85 -10.28
C PHE A 78 -4.91 3.34 -11.54
N ARG A 79 -5.69 2.27 -11.42
CA ARG A 79 -6.52 1.76 -12.53
C ARG A 79 -7.88 2.40 -12.57
N LEU A 80 -8.52 2.58 -11.42
CA LEU A 80 -9.82 3.23 -11.36
C LEU A 80 -9.69 4.76 -11.32
N PRO A 81 -10.71 5.48 -11.83
CA PRO A 81 -10.81 6.93 -11.65
C PRO A 81 -10.65 7.35 -10.19
N LEU A 82 -9.80 8.35 -9.96
CA LEU A 82 -9.72 9.07 -8.70
C LEU A 82 -10.92 10.01 -8.62
N VAL A 83 -11.81 9.87 -7.64
CA VAL A 83 -13.10 10.59 -7.62
C VAL A 83 -13.12 11.75 -6.62
N ASP A 84 -12.57 11.52 -5.43
CA ASP A 84 -12.39 12.53 -4.39
C ASP A 84 -10.97 12.54 -3.83
N ARG A 85 -10.54 13.70 -3.33
CA ARG A 85 -9.15 13.92 -2.89
C ARG A 85 -8.77 13.04 -1.69
N LEU A 86 -9.69 12.85 -0.73
CA LEU A 86 -9.40 12.17 0.52
C LEU A 86 -9.30 10.65 0.32
N GLU A 87 -10.21 10.06 -0.44
CA GLU A 87 -10.13 8.67 -0.91
C GLU A 87 -8.88 8.47 -1.76
N SER A 88 -8.58 9.37 -2.71
CA SER A 88 -7.39 9.26 -3.54
C SER A 88 -6.10 9.22 -2.72
N PHE A 89 -6.00 10.09 -1.70
CA PHE A 89 -4.87 10.09 -0.78
C PHE A 89 -4.85 8.87 0.13
N GLY A 90 -6.01 8.34 0.53
CA GLY A 90 -6.09 7.11 1.30
C GLY A 90 -5.66 5.88 0.51
N VAL A 91 -6.12 5.75 -0.74
CA VAL A 91 -5.69 4.69 -1.66
C VAL A 91 -4.19 4.84 -1.95
N PHE A 92 -3.69 6.06 -2.15
CA PHE A 92 -2.25 6.27 -2.27
C PHE A 92 -1.49 5.81 -1.02
N ALA A 93 -1.97 6.16 0.18
CA ALA A 93 -1.36 5.74 1.43
C ALA A 93 -1.39 4.21 1.63
N HIS A 94 -2.45 3.53 1.17
CA HIS A 94 -2.51 2.07 1.09
C HIS A 94 -1.34 1.52 0.29
N GLU A 95 -1.12 2.05 -0.91
CA GLU A 95 -0.05 1.59 -1.80
C GLU A 95 1.33 1.93 -1.26
N VAL A 96 1.53 3.11 -0.67
CA VAL A 96 2.79 3.48 0.00
C VAL A 96 3.11 2.54 1.16
N THR A 97 2.08 2.04 1.87
CA THR A 97 2.29 1.10 2.97
C THR A 97 2.95 -0.21 2.51
N HIS A 98 2.66 -0.70 1.30
CA HIS A 98 3.31 -1.88 0.72
C HIS A 98 4.79 -1.65 0.35
N LEU A 99 5.16 -0.38 0.16
CA LEU A 99 6.52 0.04 -0.17
C LEU A 99 7.42 0.19 1.05
N VAL A 100 6.86 0.14 2.26
CA VAL A 100 7.61 0.24 3.53
C VAL A 100 7.57 -1.09 4.30
N PRO A 101 8.68 -1.52 4.94
CA PRO A 101 9.98 -0.86 4.99
C PRO A 101 10.64 -0.83 3.61
N PHE A 102 11.23 0.31 3.26
CA PHE A 102 11.75 0.49 1.90
C PHE A 102 13.02 -0.34 1.69
N ALA A 103 13.00 -1.15 0.63
CA ALA A 103 14.17 -1.83 0.12
C ALA A 103 14.45 -1.26 -1.28
N PRO A 104 15.57 -0.53 -1.47
CA PRO A 104 15.87 0.10 -2.75
C PRO A 104 16.11 -0.94 -3.84
N ALA A 105 15.72 -0.62 -5.07
CA ALA A 105 16.08 -1.42 -6.23
C ALA A 105 17.61 -1.45 -6.39
N VAL A 106 18.23 -2.61 -6.17
CA VAL A 106 19.70 -2.76 -6.14
C VAL A 106 20.31 -3.07 -7.52
N SER A 107 19.52 -3.57 -8.47
CA SER A 107 19.92 -3.78 -9.88
C SER A 107 18.70 -3.93 -10.80
N ALA A 108 18.91 -3.87 -12.13
CA ALA A 108 17.88 -4.19 -13.12
C ALA A 108 17.63 -5.70 -13.27
N GLU A 109 18.41 -6.54 -12.56
CA GLU A 109 18.22 -7.98 -12.52
C GLU A 109 17.19 -8.30 -11.44
N TYR A 110 16.03 -8.76 -11.87
CA TYR A 110 14.98 -9.15 -10.94
C TYR A 110 15.30 -10.50 -10.35
N SER A 111 15.19 -10.65 -9.03
CA SER A 111 15.10 -12.00 -8.49
C SER A 111 13.75 -12.61 -8.89
N PRO A 112 13.67 -13.94 -9.05
CA PRO A 112 12.39 -14.64 -9.18
C PRO A 112 11.40 -14.30 -8.06
N THR A 113 11.90 -13.94 -6.86
CA THR A 113 11.10 -13.47 -5.73
C THR A 113 10.50 -12.09 -6.00
N ASP A 114 11.26 -11.13 -6.55
CA ASP A 114 10.74 -9.78 -6.86
C ASP A 114 9.67 -9.82 -7.95
N LEU A 115 9.86 -10.70 -8.94
CA LEU A 115 8.85 -11.00 -9.94
C LEU A 115 7.67 -11.72 -9.30
N PHE A 116 7.88 -12.70 -8.42
CA PHE A 116 6.80 -13.41 -7.72
C PHE A 116 6.05 -12.53 -6.72
N GLU A 117 6.64 -11.51 -6.09
CA GLU A 117 5.90 -10.54 -5.28
C GLU A 117 5.08 -9.60 -6.18
N SER A 118 5.66 -9.17 -7.30
CA SER A 118 4.99 -8.33 -8.30
C SER A 118 3.89 -9.08 -9.07
N PHE A 119 4.03 -10.39 -9.29
CA PHE A 119 3.09 -11.26 -9.99
C PHE A 119 2.20 -12.08 -9.04
N GLY A 120 2.61 -12.35 -7.82
CA GLY A 120 1.93 -13.25 -6.88
C GLY A 120 0.65 -12.62 -6.33
N VAL A 121 0.67 -11.31 -6.07
CA VAL A 121 -0.56 -10.54 -5.81
C VAL A 121 -1.48 -10.54 -7.05
N LEU A 122 -0.91 -10.58 -8.26
CA LEU A 122 -1.67 -10.62 -9.52
C LEU A 122 -2.24 -12.01 -9.84
N ALA A 123 -1.51 -13.08 -9.54
CA ALA A 123 -1.83 -14.46 -9.86
C ALA A 123 -2.75 -15.09 -8.82
N ALA A 124 -2.53 -14.84 -7.52
CA ALA A 124 -3.40 -15.32 -6.44
C ALA A 124 -4.84 -14.77 -6.58
N TRP A 125 -5.00 -13.58 -7.15
CA TRP A 125 -6.30 -12.95 -7.38
C TRP A 125 -6.91 -13.30 -8.76
N ALA A 126 -6.10 -13.76 -9.71
CA ALA A 126 -6.53 -14.07 -11.08
C ALA A 126 -6.77 -15.56 -11.34
N ALA A 127 -6.13 -16.45 -10.57
CA ALA A 127 -5.95 -17.84 -10.98
C ALA A 127 -6.83 -18.89 -10.27
N GLU A 128 -7.54 -18.58 -9.18
CA GLU A 128 -8.32 -19.64 -8.49
C GLU A 128 -9.78 -19.27 -8.18
N PRO A 129 -10.73 -20.18 -8.49
CA PRO A 129 -12.04 -20.19 -7.86
C PRO A 129 -11.90 -20.36 -6.34
N PRO A 130 -12.87 -19.92 -5.53
CA PRO A 130 -12.75 -19.73 -4.08
C PRO A 130 -12.43 -20.97 -3.24
N GLU A 131 -12.34 -22.16 -3.83
CA GLU A 131 -12.40 -23.44 -3.09
C GLU A 131 -11.05 -23.83 -2.46
N THR A 132 -9.92 -23.31 -2.95
CA THR A 132 -8.57 -23.51 -2.37
C THR A 132 -8.05 -22.27 -1.61
N VAL A 133 -8.50 -21.06 -1.99
CA VAL A 133 -8.35 -19.80 -1.23
C VAL A 133 -9.16 -19.82 0.09
N ALA A 134 -10.05 -20.80 0.25
CA ALA A 134 -10.88 -21.02 1.43
C ALA A 134 -10.12 -21.24 2.76
N ALA A 135 -8.79 -21.33 2.76
CA ALA A 135 -8.00 -21.55 3.98
C ALA A 135 -7.50 -20.26 4.67
N ARG A 136 -7.68 -19.07 4.07
CA ARG A 136 -7.20 -17.81 4.65
C ARG A 136 -8.14 -16.63 4.40
N PRO A 137 -8.19 -15.66 5.33
CA PRO A 137 -8.97 -14.46 5.10
C PRO A 137 -8.45 -13.65 3.91
N PRO A 138 -9.31 -12.88 3.20
CA PRO A 138 -8.92 -12.09 2.03
C PRO A 138 -7.79 -11.07 2.26
N TRP A 139 -7.55 -10.68 3.51
CA TRP A 139 -6.45 -9.80 3.93
C TRP A 139 -5.16 -10.54 4.28
N ALA A 140 -5.18 -11.86 4.51
CA ALA A 140 -3.97 -12.57 4.94
C ALA A 140 -2.87 -12.52 3.88
N ASP A 141 -3.26 -12.49 2.61
CA ASP A 141 -2.35 -12.38 1.49
C ASP A 141 -1.99 -10.92 1.22
N GLY A 142 -0.98 -10.44 1.97
CA GLY A 142 -0.38 -9.11 1.78
C GLY A 142 -0.76 -8.05 2.82
N HIS A 143 -1.75 -8.31 3.70
CA HIS A 143 -2.21 -7.35 4.73
C HIS A 143 -2.13 -7.92 6.16
N GLY A 144 -1.05 -8.66 6.44
CA GLY A 144 -0.74 -9.22 7.76
C GLY A 144 -0.42 -8.17 8.86
N PRO A 145 -0.02 -8.62 10.07
CA PRO A 145 0.25 -7.73 11.21
C PRO A 145 1.25 -6.62 10.90
N THR A 146 2.33 -6.95 10.18
CA THR A 146 3.36 -5.99 9.76
C THR A 146 2.79 -4.89 8.86
N TYR A 147 1.93 -5.26 7.90
CA TYR A 147 1.27 -4.29 7.02
C TYR A 147 0.34 -3.37 7.81
N ILE A 148 -0.53 -3.93 8.67
CA ILE A 148 -1.49 -3.16 9.46
C ILE A 148 -0.79 -2.17 10.38
N ARG A 149 0.32 -2.60 11.00
CA ARG A 149 1.16 -1.74 11.83
C ARG A 149 1.80 -0.63 11.00
N ALA A 150 2.38 -0.95 9.84
CA ALA A 150 2.91 0.06 8.92
C ALA A 150 1.82 1.05 8.45
N ALA A 151 0.62 0.57 8.13
CA ALA A 151 -0.52 1.39 7.72
C ALA A 151 -0.92 2.39 8.81
N ALA A 152 -0.90 1.96 10.08
CA ALA A 152 -1.18 2.83 11.22
C ALA A 152 -0.14 3.95 11.35
N HIS A 153 1.15 3.64 11.15
CA HIS A 153 2.24 4.62 11.15
C HIS A 153 2.17 5.57 9.97
N VAL A 154 1.93 5.07 8.75
CA VAL A 154 1.70 5.90 7.55
C VAL A 154 0.54 6.87 7.80
N ARG A 155 -0.59 6.37 8.31
CA ARG A 155 -1.76 7.20 8.65
C ARG A 155 -1.42 8.24 9.71
N HIS A 156 -0.70 7.85 10.76
CA HIS A 156 -0.31 8.75 11.83
C HIS A 156 0.59 9.87 11.30
N ARG A 157 1.60 9.56 10.50
CA ARG A 157 2.45 10.58 9.86
C ARG A 157 1.64 11.50 8.96
N LEU A 158 0.73 10.97 8.14
CA LEU A 158 -0.16 11.81 7.32
C LEU A 158 -0.96 12.82 8.16
N LEU A 159 -1.41 12.41 9.35
CA LEU A 159 -2.07 13.31 10.28
C LEU A 159 -1.08 14.36 10.83
N GLU A 160 0.07 13.94 11.35
CA GLU A 160 1.00 14.83 12.06
C GLU A 160 1.79 15.78 11.13
N VAL A 161 2.30 15.28 9.99
CA VAL A 161 3.18 16.07 9.11
C VAL A 161 2.46 16.69 7.92
N CYS A 162 1.33 16.12 7.48
CA CYS A 162 0.53 16.65 6.37
C CYS A 162 -0.77 17.32 6.81
N ALA A 163 -1.10 17.31 8.12
CA ALA A 163 -2.41 17.74 8.64
C ALA A 163 -3.60 17.04 7.94
N LEU A 164 -3.41 15.79 7.53
CA LEU A 164 -4.37 15.04 6.73
C LEU A 164 -4.96 13.87 7.53
N ASP A 165 -6.15 14.07 8.08
CA ASP A 165 -6.89 13.01 8.77
C ASP A 165 -7.62 12.10 7.76
N ILE A 166 -6.93 11.06 7.30
CA ILE A 166 -7.52 10.06 6.40
C ILE A 166 -8.38 9.07 7.18
N PRO A 167 -9.67 8.90 6.84
CA PRO A 167 -10.49 7.83 7.39
C PRO A 167 -9.85 6.45 7.18
N PRO A 168 -9.76 5.60 8.22
CA PRO A 168 -9.10 4.30 8.12
C PRO A 168 -9.61 3.43 6.96
N ARG A 169 -10.91 3.52 6.63
CA ARG A 169 -11.56 2.81 5.52
C ARG A 169 -10.95 3.07 4.13
N TYR A 170 -10.26 4.20 3.93
CA TYR A 170 -9.63 4.52 2.65
C TYR A 170 -8.21 3.98 2.55
N ILE A 171 -7.57 3.66 3.67
CA ILE A 171 -6.26 2.99 3.70
C ILE A 171 -6.47 1.48 3.79
N VAL A 172 -7.48 1.01 4.52
CA VAL A 172 -7.76 -0.40 4.75
C VAL A 172 -9.25 -0.61 4.41
N HIS A 173 -9.51 -1.20 3.24
CA HIS A 173 -10.84 -1.34 2.63
C HIS A 173 -11.79 -2.25 3.45
N GLU A 174 -13.09 -2.07 3.28
CA GLU A 174 -14.14 -2.88 3.96
C GLU A 174 -14.07 -4.38 3.66
N GLY A 175 -13.39 -4.76 2.56
CA GLY A 175 -13.12 -6.16 2.21
C GLY A 175 -12.25 -6.91 3.23
N TYR A 176 -11.70 -6.18 4.20
CA TYR A 176 -10.89 -6.73 5.28
C TYR A 176 -11.66 -7.18 6.51
N ALA A 177 -12.99 -7.16 6.49
CA ALA A 177 -13.79 -7.81 7.53
C ALA A 177 -13.31 -9.27 7.75
N PRO A 178 -13.05 -9.73 8.99
CA PRO A 178 -13.42 -9.13 10.28
C PRO A 178 -12.35 -8.25 10.98
N LEU A 179 -11.32 -7.76 10.30
CA LEU A 179 -10.32 -6.89 10.94
C LEU A 179 -10.96 -5.58 11.43
N ASP A 180 -11.04 -5.41 12.76
CA ASP A 180 -11.43 -4.14 13.39
C ASP A 180 -10.24 -3.17 13.39
N PHE A 181 -10.01 -2.58 12.22
CA PHE A 181 -8.88 -1.69 11.99
C PHE A 181 -8.85 -0.47 12.92
N PRO A 182 -9.97 0.19 13.26
CA PRO A 182 -9.99 1.23 14.30
C PRO A 182 -9.47 0.76 15.67
N SER A 183 -9.79 -0.46 16.10
CA SER A 183 -9.27 -1.02 17.35
C SER A 183 -7.80 -1.40 17.25
N LEU A 184 -7.35 -1.97 16.12
CA LEU A 184 -5.94 -2.26 15.85
C LEU A 184 -5.08 -0.98 15.82
N ILE A 185 -5.55 0.12 15.23
CA ILE A 185 -4.85 1.41 15.30
C ILE A 185 -4.80 1.92 16.74
N ARG A 186 -5.87 1.72 17.52
CA ARG A 186 -5.94 2.20 18.90
C ARG A 186 -4.93 1.50 19.81
N SER A 187 -4.76 0.18 19.68
CA SER A 187 -3.76 -0.56 20.46
C SER A 187 -2.33 -0.16 20.13
N LEU A 188 -2.08 0.42 18.95
CA LEU A 188 -0.79 0.96 18.55
C LEU A 188 -0.52 2.40 19.06
N ARG A 189 -1.50 3.09 19.68
CA ARG A 189 -1.33 4.50 20.13
C ARG A 189 -0.07 4.78 20.97
N PRO A 190 0.32 3.93 21.94
CA PRO A 190 1.54 4.17 22.71
C PRO A 190 2.80 4.18 21.83
N GLU A 191 2.85 3.28 20.84
CA GLU A 191 3.95 3.20 19.87
C GLU A 191 3.92 4.41 18.93
N LEU A 192 2.74 4.77 18.39
CA LEU A 192 2.57 5.93 17.52
C LEU A 192 3.02 7.22 18.21
N GLY A 193 2.69 7.40 19.49
CA GLY A 193 3.05 8.60 20.25
C GLY A 193 4.50 8.66 20.75
N SER A 194 5.27 7.57 20.63
CA SER A 194 6.67 7.51 21.10
C SER A 194 7.69 7.35 19.97
N ALA A 195 7.30 6.78 18.83
CA ALA A 195 8.15 6.68 17.66
C ALA A 195 8.42 8.07 17.06
N SER A 196 9.67 8.32 16.65
CA SER A 196 9.99 9.52 15.88
C SER A 196 9.28 9.49 14.52
N LEU A 197 8.76 10.63 14.08
CA LEU A 197 8.16 10.78 12.76
C LEU A 197 9.20 10.60 11.63
N ASP A 198 10.49 10.79 11.94
CA ASP A 198 11.60 10.61 11.00
C ASP A 198 12.23 9.21 11.06
N ALA A 199 11.80 8.34 12.00
CA ALA A 199 12.37 7.00 12.12
C ALA A 199 12.09 6.17 10.85
N PRO A 200 13.05 5.38 10.34
CA PRO A 200 12.77 4.45 9.27
C PRO A 200 11.71 3.40 9.68
N PHE A 201 10.81 3.04 8.77
CA PHE A 201 9.82 1.98 9.03
C PHE A 201 10.48 0.64 9.34
N ALA A 202 11.66 0.38 8.77
CA ALA A 202 12.44 -0.81 9.09
C ALA A 202 12.78 -0.88 10.60
N GLU A 203 13.14 0.24 11.22
CA GLU A 203 13.46 0.32 12.64
C GLU A 203 12.21 0.14 13.50
N ILE A 204 11.11 0.81 13.13
CA ILE A 204 9.82 0.68 13.81
C ILE A 204 9.36 -0.78 13.79
N LEU A 205 9.38 -1.41 12.62
CA LEU A 205 8.86 -2.76 12.41
C LEU A 205 9.78 -3.86 12.97
N ALA A 206 11.07 -3.55 13.19
CA ALA A 206 12.00 -4.45 13.88
C ALA A 206 11.72 -4.53 15.40
N ALA A 207 11.12 -3.50 15.99
CA ALA A 207 10.69 -3.56 17.39
C ALA A 207 9.50 -4.51 17.55
N ALA A 208 9.40 -5.17 18.71
CA ALA A 208 8.27 -6.04 19.02
C ALA A 208 6.97 -5.21 19.02
N PRO A 209 5.91 -5.66 18.33
CA PRO A 209 4.63 -4.98 18.37
C PRO A 209 4.00 -5.08 19.76
N PRO A 210 3.10 -4.15 20.14
CA PRO A 210 2.36 -4.24 21.39
C PRO A 210 1.60 -5.56 21.49
N ALA A 211 1.62 -6.21 22.65
CA ALA A 211 0.93 -7.49 22.86
C ALA A 211 -0.57 -7.40 22.54
N GLU A 212 -1.23 -6.32 22.98
CA GLU A 212 -2.66 -6.06 22.68
C GLU A 212 -2.95 -6.00 21.17
N PHE A 213 -2.00 -5.50 20.37
CA PHE A 213 -2.17 -5.47 18.91
C PHE A 213 -2.15 -6.89 18.32
N LEU A 214 -1.21 -7.73 18.76
CA LEU A 214 -1.14 -9.12 18.32
C LEU A 214 -2.38 -9.91 18.74
N ASP A 215 -2.80 -9.77 20.00
CA ASP A 215 -4.00 -10.45 20.52
C ASP A 215 -5.25 -10.11 19.70
N LEU A 216 -5.45 -8.83 19.36
CA LEU A 216 -6.57 -8.38 18.53
C LEU A 216 -6.49 -8.94 17.09
N PHE A 217 -5.29 -9.06 16.54
CA PHE A 217 -5.10 -9.58 15.19
C PHE A 217 -5.37 -11.09 15.13
N GLU A 218 -4.81 -11.85 16.08
CA GLU A 218 -5.04 -13.30 16.22
C GLU A 218 -6.52 -13.62 16.47
N GLU A 219 -7.19 -12.80 17.27
CA GLU A 219 -8.63 -12.89 17.51
C GLU A 219 -9.45 -12.69 16.22
N ALA A 220 -9.03 -11.77 15.35
CA ALA A 220 -9.67 -11.55 14.06
C ALA A 220 -9.47 -12.74 13.12
N GLU A 221 -8.27 -13.33 13.08
CA GLU A 221 -8.02 -14.58 12.35
C GLU A 221 -8.91 -15.70 12.86
N ARG A 222 -8.95 -15.92 14.18
CA ARG A 222 -9.76 -16.96 14.82
C ARG A 222 -11.23 -16.83 14.46
N LYS A 223 -11.79 -15.61 14.57
CA LYS A 223 -13.20 -15.32 14.20
C LYS A 223 -13.49 -15.59 12.73
N TRP A 224 -12.54 -15.30 11.84
CA TRP A 224 -12.69 -15.62 10.42
C TRP A 224 -12.75 -17.13 10.22
N ARG A 225 -11.79 -17.89 10.76
CA ARG A 225 -11.75 -19.36 10.64
C ARG A 225 -13.03 -19.99 11.18
N GLU A 226 -13.49 -19.57 12.36
CA GLU A 226 -14.74 -20.06 12.96
C GLU A 226 -15.98 -19.83 12.11
N ARG A 227 -15.98 -18.81 11.25
CA ARG A 227 -17.12 -18.46 10.40
C ARG A 227 -17.09 -19.15 9.04
N TYR A 228 -15.91 -19.44 8.49
CA TYR A 228 -15.75 -19.87 7.10
C TYR A 228 -15.15 -21.27 6.92
N GLU A 229 -14.59 -21.89 7.97
CA GLU A 229 -14.09 -23.29 7.96
C GLU A 229 -15.09 -24.31 8.56
N ARG A 230 -16.34 -23.90 8.82
CA ARG A 230 -17.44 -24.79 9.26
C ARG A 230 -18.26 -25.29 8.07
#